data_AF-A0AAJ5ZY19-F1
#
_entry.id   AF-A0AAJ5ZY19-F1
#
_cell.length_a   1.000
_cell.length_b   1.000
_cell.length_c   1.000
_cell.angle_alpha   90.00
_cell.angle_beta   90.00
_cell.angle_gamma   90.00
#
_symmetry.space_group_name_H-M   'P 1'
#
loop_
_entity.id
_entity.type
_entity.pdbx_description
1 polymer ?
#
loop_
_entity_poly.entity_id
_entity_poly.type
_entity_poly.pdbx_seq_one_letter_code
_entity_poly.pdbx_strand_id
1 'polypeptide(L)' 'MKLVMQNVMAVFWGVIFGLVIGYIAGQLESATTNFTTAAILGGVVALIFVNVMSWMTSHADPSRHTN' A
#
# COMPACT_ATOMS: atom_id res chain seq x y z
N MET A 1 -4.38 18.02 4.93
CA MET A 1 -3.03 17.96 4.30
C MET A 1 -2.28 16.67 4.65
N LYS A 2 -2.15 16.30 5.94
CA LYS A 2 -1.42 15.08 6.36
C LYS A 2 -1.96 13.78 5.74
N LEU A 3 -3.28 13.55 5.78
CA LEU A 3 -3.91 12.34 5.23
C LEU A 3 -3.80 12.22 3.69
N VAL A 4 -3.94 13.35 2.98
CA VAL A 4 -3.81 13.36 1.51
C VAL A 4 -2.37 13.04 1.10
N MET A 5 -1.39 13.65 1.75
CA MET A 5 0.03 13.41 1.46
C MET A 5 0.45 11.97 1.81
N GLN A 6 -0.08 11.43 2.91
CA GLN A 6 0.13 10.04 3.31
C GLN A 6 -0.40 9.05 2.27
N ASN A 7 -1.61 9.28 1.74
CA ASN A 7 -2.19 8.42 0.70
C ASN A 7 -1.42 8.53 -0.63
N VAL A 8 -0.99 9.73 -1.03
CA VAL A 8 -0.19 9.91 -2.26
C VAL A 8 1.16 9.18 -2.16
N MET A 9 1.86 9.32 -1.03
CA MET A 9 3.13 8.62 -0.81
C MET A 9 2.93 7.10 -0.76
N ALA A 10 1.84 6.63 -0.13
CA ALA A 10 1.51 5.21 -0.08
C ALA A 10 1.23 4.65 -1.48
N VAL A 11 0.47 5.35 -2.33
CA VAL A 11 0.24 4.93 -3.72
C VAL A 11 1.53 4.89 -4.52
N PHE A 12 2.33 5.95 -4.44
CA PHE A 12 3.59 6.04 -5.19
C PHE A 12 4.52 4.85 -4.87
N TRP A 13 4.76 4.60 -3.59
CA TRP A 13 5.58 3.48 -3.16
C TRP A 13 4.91 2.12 -3.39
N GLY A 14 3.59 2.03 -3.21
CA GLY A 14 2.81 0.82 -3.46
C GLY A 14 2.89 0.35 -4.92
N VAL A 15 2.82 1.28 -5.87
CA VAL A 15 2.97 0.99 -7.30
C VAL A 15 4.39 0.46 -7.60
N ILE A 16 5.43 1.11 -7.07
CA ILE A 16 6.82 0.67 -7.27
C ILE A 16 7.03 -0.73 -6.67
N PHE A 17 6.58 -0.96 -5.45
CA PHE A 17 6.67 -2.27 -4.82
C PHE A 17 5.87 -3.34 -5.58
N GLY A 18 4.68 -3.02 -6.07
CA GLY A 18 3.88 -3.92 -6.91
C GLY A 18 4.63 -4.35 -8.18
N LEU A 19 5.32 -3.42 -8.84
CA LEU A 19 6.15 -3.72 -10.01
C LEU A 19 7.35 -4.62 -9.67
N VAL A 20 8.05 -4.34 -8.57
CA VAL A 20 9.20 -5.15 -8.13
C VAL A 20 8.74 -6.57 -7.76
N ILE A 21 7.66 -6.70 -7.00
CA ILE A 21 7.09 -8.00 -6.63
C ILE A 21 6.61 -8.75 -7.87
N GLY A 22 5.92 -8.07 -8.79
CA GLY A 22 5.48 -8.67 -10.05
C GLY A 22 6.65 -9.20 -10.88
N TYR A 23 7.76 -8.46 -10.96
CA TYR A 23 8.97 -8.94 -11.63
C TYR A 23 9.52 -10.21 -10.99
N ILE A 24 9.69 -10.21 -9.66
CA ILE A 24 10.23 -11.36 -8.92
C ILE A 24 9.30 -12.58 -9.07
N ALA A 25 7.99 -12.39 -8.93
CA ALA A 25 6.99 -13.45 -9.08
C ALA A 25 7.00 -14.05 -10.50
N GLY A 26 7.08 -13.20 -11.53
CA GLY A 26 7.19 -13.66 -12.92
C GLY A 26 8.44 -14.50 -13.19
N GLN A 27 9.57 -14.15 -12.57
CA GLN A 27 10.78 -14.97 -12.65
C GLN A 27 10.61 -16.31 -11.91
N LEU A 28 9.92 -16.30 -10.76
CA LEU A 28 9.72 -17.48 -9.92
C LEU A 28 8.79 -18.52 -10.58
N GLU A 29 7.74 -18.07 -11.23
CA GLU A 29 6.75 -18.93 -11.90
C GLU A 29 7.09 -19.21 -13.37
N SER A 30 8.17 -18.62 -13.91
CA SER A 30 8.47 -18.62 -15.35
C SER A 30 7.28 -18.17 -16.22
N ALA A 31 6.41 -17.32 -15.65
CA ALA A 31 5.19 -16.86 -16.28
C ALA A 31 5.29 -15.39 -16.71
N THR A 32 4.63 -15.03 -17.80
CA THR A 32 4.58 -13.65 -18.27
C THR A 32 3.73 -12.81 -17.33
N THR A 33 4.38 -11.96 -16.52
CA THR A 33 3.67 -11.08 -15.59
C THR A 33 3.17 -9.82 -16.30
N ASN A 34 1.90 -9.49 -16.07
CA ASN A 34 1.35 -8.20 -16.50
C ASN A 34 1.73 -7.10 -15.50
N PHE A 35 2.73 -6.30 -15.85
CA PHE A 35 3.23 -5.22 -15.02
C PHE A 35 2.20 -4.10 -14.76
N THR A 36 1.26 -3.87 -15.68
CA THR A 36 0.17 -2.91 -15.46
C THR A 36 -0.76 -3.38 -14.35
N THR A 37 -1.14 -4.66 -14.36
CA THR A 37 -1.97 -5.25 -13.31
C THR A 37 -1.23 -5.25 -11.96
N ALA A 38 0.07 -5.60 -11.95
CA ALA A 38 0.88 -5.60 -10.74
C ALA A 38 1.03 -4.20 -10.12
N ALA A 39 1.23 -3.17 -10.94
CA ALA A 39 1.29 -1.77 -10.52
C ALA A 39 -0.02 -1.31 -9.85
N ILE A 40 -1.16 -1.58 -10.50
CA ILE A 40 -2.48 -1.20 -9.98
C ILE A 40 -2.76 -1.93 -8.66
N LEU A 41 -2.52 -3.24 -8.61
CA LEU A 41 -2.72 -4.03 -7.38
C LEU A 41 -1.85 -3.51 -6.24
N GLY A 42 -0.56 -3.24 -6.50
CA GLY A 42 0.36 -2.69 -5.49
C GLY A 42 -0.12 -1.34 -4.94
N GLY A 43 -0.58 -0.43 -5.81
CA GLY A 43 -1.13 0.87 -5.39
C GLY A 43 -2.41 0.75 -4.57
N VAL A 44 -3.34 -0.12 -4.98
CA VAL A 44 -4.61 -0.35 -4.26
C VAL A 44 -4.37 -0.97 -2.88
N VAL A 45 -3.50 -1.98 -2.80
CA VAL A 45 -3.15 -2.63 -1.53
C VAL A 45 -2.50 -1.62 -0.58
N ALA A 46 -1.58 -0.78 -1.07
CA ALA A 46 -0.95 0.25 -0.24
C ALA A 46 -1.95 1.28 0.29
N LEU A 47 -2.94 1.69 -0.52
CA LEU A 47 -4.01 2.58 -0.07
C LEU A 47 -4.85 1.96 1.04
N ILE A 48 -5.28 0.71 0.86
CA ILE A 48 -6.07 0.01 1.88
C ILE A 48 -5.24 -0.08 3.17
N PHE A 49 -3.99 -0.53 3.06
CA PHE A 49 -3.11 -0.73 4.20
C PHE A 49 -2.91 0.56 4.99
N VAL A 50 -2.61 1.68 4.33
CA VAL A 50 -2.33 2.93 5.04
C VAL A 50 -3.56 3.51 5.75
N ASN A 51 -4.76 3.33 5.19
CA ASN A 51 -6.01 3.77 5.80
C ASN A 51 -6.39 2.86 6.98
N VAL A 52 -6.23 1.54 6.85
CA VAL A 52 -6.46 0.57 7.94
C VAL A 52 -5.48 0.82 9.08
N MET A 53 -4.19 1.00 8.80
CA MET A 53 -3.18 1.29 9.81
C MET A 53 -3.48 2.59 10.55
N SER A 54 -3.91 3.63 9.84
CA SER A 54 -4.31 4.90 10.45
C SER A 54 -5.51 4.72 11.38
N TRP A 55 -6.51 3.94 10.96
CA TRP A 55 -7.68 3.63 11.78
C TRP A 55 -7.33 2.82 13.03
N MET A 56 -6.52 1.76 12.87
CA MET A 56 -6.06 0.91 13.97
C MET A 56 -5.24 1.73 14.98
N THR A 57 -4.30 2.54 14.51
CA THR A 57 -3.45 3.36 15.38
C THR A 57 -4.29 4.36 16.17
N SER A 58 -5.29 4.98 15.55
CA SER A 58 -6.21 5.90 16.23
C SER A 58 -7.11 5.22 17.27
N HIS A 59 -7.45 3.94 17.10
CA HIS A 59 -8.23 3.18 18.08
C HIS A 59 -7.37 2.58 19.19
N ALA A 60 -6.09 2.32 18.90
CA ALA A 60 -5.13 1.81 19.88
C ALA A 60 -4.53 2.90 20.77
N ASP A 61 -4.71 4.18 20.43
CA ASP A 61 -4.17 5.30 21.21
C ASP A 61 -4.92 5.45 22.56
N PRO A 62 -4.26 5.19 23.71
CA PRO A 62 -4.89 5.27 25.03
C PRO A 62 -5.21 6.71 25.45
N SER A 63 -4.61 7.72 24.79
CA SER A 63 -4.89 9.14 25.06
C SER A 63 -6.19 9.63 24.40
N ARG A 64 -6.82 8.80 23.56
CA ARG A 64 -8.09 9.12 22.89
C ARG A 64 -9.26 9.32 23.85
N HIS A 65 -9.20 8.76 25.05
CA HIS A 65 -10.28 8.85 26.06
C HIS A 65 -10.03 9.93 27.13
N THR A 66 -8.93 10.68 27.06
CA THR A 66 -8.55 11.69 28.09
C THR A 66 -8.93 13.13 27.74
N ASN A 67 -9.84 13.37 26.79
CA ASN A 67 -10.46 14.69 26.57
C ASN A 67 -11.98 14.57 26.44
#